data_AF-A0A4R8DN29-F1
#
_entry.id   AF-A0A4R8DN29-F1
#
_cell.length_a   1.000
_cell.length_b   1.000
_cell.length_c   1.000
_cell.angle_alpha   90.00
_cell.angle_beta   90.00
_cell.angle_gamma   90.00
#
_symmetry.space_group_name_H-M   'P 1'
#
loop_
_entity.id
_entity.type
_entity.pdbx_description
1 polymer ?
#
loop_
_entity_poly.entity_id
_entity_poly.type
_entity_poly.pdbx_seq_one_letter_code
_entity_poly.pdbx_strand_id
1 'polypeptide(L)'
;MNYWKHSLLSRKKFLGTPEDYLPIHKFLDSSKLFYFDIRHRILLHHTYGIDLCIEKFGEFVCNSDGRRVLVRDIAAEHCKEDLLGVVPTLNNWFKYVDDDLLGHIKPVQTADAKLKEFMLRPLLMSGLKSTLMITHSNFGIYLAKEFLGIDYALELAYHLQPTGINELLPYIKLVDRWQYTPDIKQLKDLDNESN
;
A
#
# COMPACT_ATOMS: atom_id res chain seq x y z
N MET A 1 -11.40 -6.48 -0.94
CA MET A 1 -12.62 -5.92 -0.29
C MET A 1 -12.68 -4.41 -0.61
N ASN A 2 -13.72 -3.67 -0.22
CA ASN A 2 -13.72 -2.20 -0.35
C ASN A 2 -13.40 -1.55 1.01
N TYR A 3 -12.85 -0.34 1.00
CA TYR A 3 -12.44 0.37 2.21
C TYR A 3 -13.55 0.53 3.26
N TRP A 4 -14.84 0.56 2.87
CA TRP A 4 -15.95 0.67 3.81
C TRP A 4 -16.17 -0.63 4.60
N LYS A 5 -16.09 -1.78 3.93
CA LYS A 5 -16.15 -3.09 4.61
C LYS A 5 -14.96 -3.28 5.56
N HIS A 6 -13.77 -2.82 5.19
CA HIS A 6 -12.62 -2.78 6.11
C HIS A 6 -12.91 -1.91 7.34
N SER A 7 -13.49 -0.72 7.16
CA SER A 7 -13.91 0.15 8.26
C SER A 7 -14.91 -0.53 9.23
N LEU A 8 -15.86 -1.30 8.70
CA LEU A 8 -16.80 -2.07 9.53
C LEU A 8 -16.10 -3.16 10.35
N LEU A 9 -15.12 -3.85 9.78
CA LEU A 9 -14.31 -4.83 10.51
C LEU A 9 -13.42 -4.17 11.56
N SER A 10 -12.81 -3.02 11.24
CA SER A 10 -12.04 -2.23 12.20
C SER A 10 -12.90 -1.77 13.37
N ARG A 11 -14.15 -1.32 13.13
CA ARG A 11 -15.11 -1.04 14.20
C ARG A 11 -15.31 -2.26 15.11
N LYS A 12 -15.51 -3.45 14.54
CA LYS A 12 -15.71 -4.68 15.31
C LYS A 12 -14.48 -5.05 16.15
N LYS A 13 -13.27 -4.80 15.64
CA LYS A 13 -12.00 -5.12 16.30
C LYS A 13 -11.55 -4.07 17.32
N PHE A 14 -11.83 -2.80 17.07
CA PHE A 14 -11.24 -1.67 17.78
C PHE A 14 -12.28 -0.72 18.42
N LEU A 15 -13.57 -1.01 18.30
CA LEU A 15 -14.72 -0.18 18.71
C LEU A 15 -14.82 1.14 17.94
N GLY A 16 -15.52 2.15 18.45
CA GLY A 16 -15.74 3.42 17.75
C GLY A 16 -16.73 3.31 16.60
N THR A 17 -16.50 4.11 15.57
CA THR A 17 -17.31 4.15 14.35
C THR A 17 -16.48 3.75 13.12
N PRO A 18 -17.09 3.22 12.03
CA PRO A 18 -16.35 2.88 10.81
C PRO A 18 -15.61 4.10 10.21
N GLU A 19 -16.16 5.29 10.38
CA GLU A 19 -15.60 6.57 9.94
C GLU A 19 -14.23 6.86 10.58
N ASP A 20 -14.01 6.45 11.83
CA ASP A 20 -12.73 6.63 12.53
C ASP A 20 -11.55 5.97 11.78
N TYR A 21 -11.81 4.89 11.07
CA TYR A 21 -10.80 4.06 10.39
C TYR A 21 -10.78 4.27 8.87
N LEU A 22 -11.81 4.92 8.33
CA LEU A 22 -11.99 5.12 6.89
C LEU A 22 -10.80 5.79 6.20
N PRO A 23 -10.14 6.83 6.76
CA PRO A 23 -9.00 7.45 6.11
C PRO A 23 -7.83 6.48 5.85
N ILE A 24 -7.54 5.59 6.81
CA ILE A 24 -6.45 4.63 6.71
C ILE A 24 -6.74 3.61 5.61
N HIS A 25 -7.95 3.03 5.61
CA HIS A 25 -8.34 2.06 4.58
C HIS A 25 -8.43 2.68 3.19
N LYS A 26 -8.88 3.94 3.07
CA LYS A 26 -8.88 4.66 1.79
C LYS A 26 -7.46 4.88 1.26
N PHE A 27 -6.50 5.16 2.12
CA PHE A 27 -5.10 5.32 1.71
C PHE A 27 -4.51 3.99 1.22
N LEU A 28 -4.68 2.90 1.97
CA LEU A 28 -4.21 1.56 1.56
C LEU A 28 -4.83 1.11 0.23
N ASP A 29 -6.09 1.46 -0.02
CA ASP A 29 -6.79 1.18 -1.28
C ASP A 29 -6.52 2.20 -2.41
N SER A 30 -5.73 3.26 -2.16
CA SER A 30 -5.51 4.34 -3.15
C SER A 30 -4.88 3.86 -4.46
N SER A 31 -4.13 2.75 -4.42
CA SER A 31 -3.57 2.10 -5.61
C SER A 31 -4.63 1.65 -6.63
N LYS A 32 -5.88 1.46 -6.21
CA LYS A 32 -7.02 1.14 -7.11
C LYS A 32 -7.30 2.25 -8.13
N LEU A 33 -6.90 3.50 -7.84
CA LEU A 33 -6.99 4.62 -8.79
C LEU A 33 -6.07 4.44 -10.00
N PHE A 34 -4.99 3.66 -9.85
CA PHE A 34 -3.97 3.45 -10.87
C PHE A 34 -4.12 2.09 -11.55
N TYR A 35 -4.59 1.08 -10.82
CA TYR A 35 -4.80 -0.26 -11.38
C TYR A 35 -5.88 -1.00 -10.58
N PHE A 36 -7.09 -1.09 -11.13
CA PHE A 36 -8.22 -1.78 -10.49
C PHE A 36 -8.17 -3.30 -10.77
N ASP A 37 -7.11 -3.96 -10.30
CA ASP A 37 -6.86 -5.40 -10.37
C ASP A 37 -6.28 -5.86 -9.04
N ILE A 38 -6.32 -7.17 -8.73
CA ILE A 38 -5.80 -7.71 -7.47
C ILE A 38 -4.32 -7.36 -7.21
N ARG A 39 -3.52 -7.17 -8.27
CA ARG A 39 -2.11 -6.76 -8.17
C ARG A 39 -1.91 -5.37 -7.56
N HIS A 40 -2.94 -4.53 -7.46
CA HIS A 40 -2.84 -3.24 -6.76
C HIS A 40 -2.33 -3.38 -5.31
N ARG A 41 -2.58 -4.55 -4.70
CA ARG A 41 -2.16 -4.89 -3.34
C ARG A 41 -0.64 -4.95 -3.19
N ILE A 42 0.10 -5.20 -4.27
CA ILE A 42 1.56 -5.19 -4.27
C ILE A 42 2.13 -3.82 -3.86
N LEU A 43 1.36 -2.74 -4.05
CA LEU A 43 1.86 -1.37 -3.88
C LEU A 43 1.78 -0.86 -2.43
N LEU A 44 0.80 -1.32 -1.64
CA LEU A 44 0.58 -0.84 -0.26
C LEU A 44 0.22 -1.94 0.75
N HIS A 45 -0.18 -3.15 0.33
CA HIS A 45 -0.57 -4.22 1.26
C HIS A 45 0.65 -5.03 1.71
N HIS A 46 1.59 -4.36 2.38
CA HIS A 46 2.79 -4.94 2.96
C HIS A 46 3.39 -4.03 4.03
N THR A 47 4.42 -4.49 4.74
CA THR A 47 5.05 -3.73 5.84
C THR A 47 5.53 -2.32 5.45
N TYR A 48 6.03 -2.11 4.22
CA TYR A 48 6.35 -0.76 3.75
C TYR A 48 5.11 0.15 3.59
N GLY A 49 3.96 -0.34 3.12
CA GLY A 49 2.74 0.46 3.06
C GLY A 49 2.13 0.71 4.43
N ILE A 50 2.33 -0.21 5.39
CA ILE A 50 2.00 0.02 6.81
C ILE A 50 2.86 1.14 7.39
N ASP A 51 4.16 1.17 7.11
CA ASP A 51 5.07 2.25 7.52
C ASP A 51 4.61 3.61 6.94
N LEU A 52 4.24 3.64 5.65
CA LEU A 52 3.65 4.84 5.03
C LEU A 52 2.32 5.27 5.69
N CYS A 53 1.51 4.35 6.20
CA CYS A 53 0.31 4.69 6.96
C CYS A 53 0.68 5.39 8.28
N ILE A 54 1.69 4.88 9.00
CA ILE A 54 2.15 5.47 10.26
C ILE A 54 2.70 6.87 9.99
N GLU A 55 3.50 7.06 8.94
CA GLU A 55 4.01 8.38 8.55
C GLU A 55 2.86 9.36 8.24
N LYS A 56 1.80 8.90 7.55
CA LYS A 56 0.68 9.75 7.14
C LYS A 56 -0.30 10.09 8.26
N PHE A 57 -0.59 9.14 9.14
CA PHE A 57 -1.67 9.27 10.14
C PHE A 57 -1.16 9.35 11.58
N GLY A 58 0.15 9.20 11.80
CA GLY A 58 0.77 9.11 13.11
C GLY A 58 0.74 7.70 13.71
N GLU A 59 1.29 7.55 14.91
CA GLU A 59 1.36 6.26 15.63
C GLU A 59 -0.02 5.73 16.05
N PHE A 60 -0.93 6.64 16.43
CA PHE A 60 -2.22 6.29 17.01
C PHE A 60 -3.35 7.09 16.38
N VAL A 61 -4.51 6.43 16.22
CA VAL A 61 -5.81 7.09 16.08
C VAL A 61 -6.49 7.04 17.45
N CYS A 62 -7.07 8.17 17.87
CA CYS A 62 -8.06 8.19 18.94
C CYS A 62 -9.44 8.12 18.30
N ASN A 63 -10.16 7.01 18.50
CA ASN A 63 -11.49 6.84 17.91
C ASN A 63 -12.57 7.59 18.71
N SER A 64 -13.79 7.61 18.20
CA SER A 64 -14.93 8.32 18.83
C SER A 64 -15.30 7.84 20.22
N ASP A 65 -14.92 6.60 20.57
CA ASP A 65 -15.14 5.99 21.89
C ASP A 65 -13.99 6.28 22.87
N GLY A 66 -13.04 7.15 22.50
CA GLY A 66 -11.89 7.52 23.32
C GLY A 66 -10.81 6.45 23.41
N ARG A 67 -10.84 5.42 22.53
CA ARG A 67 -9.77 4.41 22.48
C ARG A 67 -8.61 4.88 21.62
N ARG A 68 -7.41 4.69 22.14
CA ARG A 68 -6.16 4.84 21.39
C ARG A 68 -5.82 3.53 20.72
N VAL A 69 -5.81 3.53 19.39
CA VAL A 69 -5.57 2.36 18.55
C VAL A 69 -4.34 2.62 17.68
N LEU A 70 -3.45 1.63 17.56
CA LEU A 70 -2.25 1.76 16.72
C LEU A 70 -2.63 1.77 15.24
N VAL A 71 -2.14 2.75 14.48
CA VAL A 71 -2.32 2.80 13.01
C VAL A 71 -1.74 1.56 12.36
N ARG A 72 -0.58 1.10 12.86
CA ARG A 72 0.05 -0.15 12.44
C ARG A 72 -0.90 -1.34 12.51
N ASP A 73 -1.64 -1.48 13.60
CA ASP A 73 -2.51 -2.64 13.83
C ASP A 73 -3.76 -2.58 12.92
N ILE A 74 -4.32 -1.38 12.69
CA ILE A 74 -5.41 -1.16 11.73
C ILE A 74 -4.96 -1.52 10.30
N ALA A 75 -3.79 -1.05 9.88
CA ALA A 75 -3.24 -1.32 8.56
C ALA A 75 -2.83 -2.80 8.37
N ALA A 76 -2.33 -3.43 9.44
CA ALA A 76 -2.04 -4.86 9.44
C ALA A 76 -3.32 -5.70 9.27
N GLU A 77 -4.41 -5.36 9.98
CA GLU A 77 -5.70 -6.05 9.81
C GLU A 77 -6.25 -5.87 8.39
N HIS A 78 -6.13 -4.69 7.80
CA HIS A 78 -6.49 -4.47 6.39
C HIS A 78 -5.76 -5.43 5.45
N CYS A 79 -4.43 -5.61 5.65
CA CYS A 79 -3.65 -6.57 4.87
C CYS A 79 -4.16 -8.00 5.06
N LYS A 80 -4.34 -8.44 6.32
CA LYS A 80 -4.81 -9.79 6.63
C LYS A 80 -6.16 -10.10 6.00
N GLU A 81 -7.09 -9.16 6.06
CA GLU A 81 -8.42 -9.29 5.50
C GLU A 81 -8.40 -9.47 3.98
N ASP A 82 -7.47 -8.81 3.28
CA ASP A 82 -7.33 -8.93 1.83
C ASP A 82 -6.43 -10.11 1.40
N LEU A 83 -5.56 -10.60 2.29
CA LEU A 83 -4.45 -11.52 1.98
C LEU A 83 -4.47 -12.81 2.82
N LEU A 84 -5.65 -13.35 3.11
CA LEU A 84 -5.84 -14.63 3.81
C LEU A 84 -5.06 -14.72 5.14
N GLY A 85 -5.10 -13.66 5.95
CA GLY A 85 -4.46 -13.61 7.26
C GLY A 85 -2.97 -13.25 7.24
N VAL A 86 -2.40 -12.92 6.08
CA VAL A 86 -0.97 -12.61 5.92
C VAL A 86 -0.72 -11.09 5.95
N VAL A 87 0.36 -10.69 6.61
CA VAL A 87 0.95 -9.35 6.48
C VAL A 87 2.31 -9.51 5.79
N PRO A 88 2.38 -9.34 4.46
CA PRO A 88 3.60 -9.61 3.71
C PRO A 88 4.62 -8.46 3.84
N THR A 89 5.87 -8.77 3.55
CA THR A 89 6.92 -7.79 3.28
C THR A 89 7.04 -7.52 1.77
N LEU A 90 7.84 -6.52 1.37
CA LEU A 90 8.21 -6.35 -0.03
C LEU A 90 8.86 -7.62 -0.61
N ASN A 91 9.73 -8.30 0.13
CA ASN A 91 10.37 -9.53 -0.32
C ASN A 91 9.37 -10.68 -0.59
N ASN A 92 8.22 -10.69 0.09
CA ASN A 92 7.18 -11.68 -0.18
C ASN A 92 6.46 -11.40 -1.51
N TRP A 93 6.13 -10.14 -1.79
CA TRP A 93 5.50 -9.76 -3.07
C TRP A 93 6.44 -9.88 -4.26
N PHE A 94 7.69 -9.47 -4.10
CA PHE A 94 8.69 -9.41 -5.17
C PHE A 94 9.52 -10.69 -5.29
N LYS A 95 9.00 -11.83 -4.79
CA LYS A 95 9.66 -13.13 -4.86
C LYS A 95 9.71 -13.70 -6.28
N TYR A 96 8.63 -13.52 -7.06
CA TYR A 96 8.47 -14.09 -8.40
C TYR A 96 8.35 -12.96 -9.44
N VAL A 97 9.44 -12.21 -9.58
CA VAL A 97 9.56 -11.10 -10.53
C VAL A 97 10.14 -11.60 -11.83
N ASP A 98 9.58 -11.15 -12.94
CA ASP A 98 10.18 -11.33 -14.26
C ASP A 98 11.38 -10.39 -14.44
N ASP A 99 12.51 -10.92 -14.91
CA ASP A 99 13.77 -10.19 -15.01
C ASP A 99 13.67 -8.96 -15.95
N ASP A 100 12.75 -9.02 -16.93
CA ASP A 100 12.48 -7.93 -17.86
C ASP A 100 12.01 -6.65 -17.15
N LEU A 101 11.40 -6.76 -15.96
CA LEU A 101 10.97 -5.59 -15.17
C LEU A 101 12.11 -4.60 -14.93
N LEU A 102 13.32 -5.11 -14.67
CA LEU A 102 14.47 -4.25 -14.35
C LEU A 102 14.86 -3.35 -15.53
N GLY A 103 14.59 -3.79 -16.77
CA GLY A 103 14.80 -2.96 -17.96
C GLY A 103 13.88 -1.74 -18.03
N HIS A 104 12.74 -1.80 -17.35
CA HIS A 104 11.77 -0.70 -17.29
C HIS A 104 12.03 0.28 -16.13
N ILE A 105 12.78 -0.14 -15.10
CA ILE A 105 13.12 0.72 -13.96
C ILE A 105 14.39 1.50 -14.30
N LYS A 106 14.22 2.74 -14.76
CA LYS A 106 15.35 3.61 -15.09
C LYS A 106 15.93 4.27 -13.84
N PRO A 107 17.26 4.34 -13.70
CA PRO A 107 17.88 5.10 -12.63
C PRO A 107 17.49 6.58 -12.72
N VAL A 108 16.99 7.13 -11.62
CA VAL A 108 16.79 8.57 -11.48
C VAL A 108 17.88 9.13 -10.59
N GLN A 109 18.50 10.22 -11.04
CA GLN A 109 19.47 10.97 -10.25
C GLN A 109 18.89 12.32 -9.89
N THR A 110 18.81 12.58 -8.58
CA THR A 110 18.53 13.90 -8.01
C THR A 110 19.61 14.22 -6.99
N ALA A 111 19.93 15.52 -6.88
CA ALA A 111 20.83 16.04 -5.84
C ALA A 111 20.08 16.29 -4.52
N ASP A 112 18.75 16.33 -4.53
CA ASP A 112 17.94 16.52 -3.33
C ASP A 112 17.93 15.24 -2.48
N ALA A 113 18.42 15.35 -1.24
CA ALA A 113 18.56 14.22 -0.34
C ALA A 113 17.21 13.63 0.09
N LYS A 114 16.18 14.47 0.25
CA LYS A 114 14.84 14.05 0.70
C LYS A 114 14.13 13.26 -0.40
N LEU A 115 14.16 13.75 -1.63
CA LEU A 115 13.59 13.04 -2.77
C LEU A 115 14.36 11.75 -3.04
N LYS A 116 15.69 11.78 -2.96
CA LYS A 116 16.54 10.59 -3.11
C LYS A 116 16.22 9.52 -2.06
N GLU A 117 16.06 9.91 -0.80
CA GLU A 117 15.69 8.98 0.28
C GLU A 117 14.32 8.35 0.02
N PHE A 118 13.31 9.17 -0.30
CA PHE A 118 11.98 8.70 -0.65
C PHE A 118 11.99 7.68 -1.79
N MET A 119 12.68 8.01 -2.88
CA MET A 119 12.74 7.15 -4.06
C MET A 119 13.43 5.81 -3.79
N LEU A 120 14.50 5.82 -3.00
CA LEU A 120 15.30 4.62 -2.71
C LEU A 120 14.75 3.79 -1.56
N ARG A 121 13.80 4.30 -0.77
CA ARG A 121 13.27 3.62 0.42
C ARG A 121 12.79 2.19 0.16
N PRO A 122 12.01 1.87 -0.90
CA PRO A 122 11.61 0.48 -1.16
C PRO A 122 12.80 -0.46 -1.36
N LEU A 123 13.84 0.00 -2.07
CA LEU A 123 15.08 -0.74 -2.28
C LEU A 123 15.85 -0.90 -0.97
N LEU A 124 15.99 0.16 -0.18
CA LEU A 124 16.72 0.12 1.09
C LEU A 124 16.07 -0.84 2.09
N MET A 125 14.74 -0.93 2.11
CA MET A 125 14.00 -1.83 3.01
C MET A 125 14.02 -3.30 2.56
N SER A 126 14.12 -3.56 1.25
CA SER A 126 13.97 -4.91 0.70
C SER A 126 15.26 -5.54 0.19
N GLY A 127 16.26 -4.73 -0.18
CA GLY A 127 17.42 -5.13 -0.97
C GLY A 127 17.11 -5.45 -2.44
N LEU A 128 15.87 -5.27 -2.91
CA LEU A 128 15.42 -5.68 -4.24
C LEU A 128 15.20 -4.47 -5.15
N LYS A 129 15.96 -4.38 -6.25
CA LYS A 129 15.81 -3.30 -7.25
C LYS A 129 14.43 -3.24 -7.88
N SER A 130 13.76 -4.38 -8.04
CA SER A 130 12.41 -4.47 -8.59
C SER A 130 11.38 -3.67 -7.80
N THR A 131 11.57 -3.49 -6.49
CA THR A 131 10.65 -2.70 -5.64
C THR A 131 10.64 -1.21 -5.95
N LEU A 132 11.67 -0.71 -6.64
CA LEU A 132 11.72 0.67 -7.11
C LEU A 132 10.59 1.02 -8.07
N MET A 133 9.92 0.04 -8.70
CA MET A 133 8.72 0.30 -9.50
C MET A 133 7.62 1.06 -8.72
N ILE A 134 7.58 0.92 -7.39
CA ILE A 134 6.61 1.64 -6.54
C ILE A 134 6.88 3.15 -6.61
N THR A 135 8.14 3.57 -6.53
CA THR A 135 8.55 4.99 -6.50
C THR A 135 8.93 5.54 -7.88
N HIS A 136 9.25 4.67 -8.84
CA HIS A 136 9.69 5.02 -10.19
C HIS A 136 8.56 4.83 -11.22
N SER A 137 7.35 5.20 -10.85
CA SER A 137 6.14 5.12 -11.69
C SER A 137 5.22 6.30 -11.40
N ASN A 138 4.12 6.42 -12.15
CA ASN A 138 3.06 7.38 -11.85
C ASN A 138 2.46 7.22 -10.43
N PHE A 139 2.49 6.02 -9.86
CA PHE A 139 2.11 5.81 -8.46
C PHE A 139 3.12 6.41 -7.49
N GLY A 140 4.42 6.31 -7.81
CA GLY A 140 5.49 6.95 -7.04
C GLY A 140 5.37 8.47 -7.02
N ILE A 141 5.00 9.07 -8.15
CA ILE A 141 4.70 10.52 -8.25
C ILE A 141 3.53 10.89 -7.34
N TYR A 142 2.48 10.07 -7.32
CA TYR A 142 1.35 10.27 -6.40
C TYR A 142 1.78 10.20 -4.94
N LEU A 143 2.57 9.19 -4.56
CA LEU A 143 3.11 9.10 -3.20
C LEU A 143 4.01 10.30 -2.87
N ALA A 144 4.88 10.75 -3.79
CA ALA A 144 5.70 11.94 -3.57
C ALA A 144 4.84 13.18 -3.28
N LYS A 145 3.72 13.35 -4.00
CA LYS A 145 2.75 14.41 -3.70
C LYS A 145 2.15 14.27 -2.29
N GLU A 146 1.78 13.04 -1.90
CA GLU A 146 1.12 12.78 -0.62
C GLU A 146 2.03 12.97 0.60
N PHE A 147 3.34 12.75 0.45
CA PHE A 147 4.31 12.76 1.56
C PHE A 147 5.29 13.94 1.53
N LEU A 148 5.69 14.39 0.34
CA LEU A 148 6.71 15.43 0.17
C LEU A 148 6.13 16.76 -0.32
N GLY A 149 5.02 16.72 -1.08
CA GLY A 149 4.35 17.88 -1.66
C GLY A 149 4.43 17.94 -3.19
N ILE A 150 3.71 18.90 -3.78
CA ILE A 150 3.55 18.98 -5.24
C ILE A 150 4.85 19.27 -5.98
N ASP A 151 5.74 20.08 -5.43
CA ASP A 151 7.00 20.45 -6.08
C ASP A 151 7.91 19.22 -6.25
N TYR A 152 8.02 18.40 -5.20
CA TYR A 152 8.74 17.13 -5.25
C TYR A 152 8.11 16.12 -6.21
N ALA A 153 6.78 16.09 -6.29
CA ALA A 153 6.09 15.24 -7.25
C ALA A 153 6.39 15.66 -8.70
N LEU A 154 6.44 16.97 -8.96
CA LEU A 154 6.79 17.52 -10.28
C LEU A 154 8.27 17.29 -10.62
N GLU A 155 9.18 17.43 -9.66
CA GLU A 155 10.60 17.10 -9.85
C GLU A 155 10.78 15.62 -10.19
N LEU A 156 10.14 14.73 -9.43
CA LEU A 156 10.17 13.29 -9.70
C LEU A 156 9.58 12.97 -11.08
N ALA A 157 8.45 13.60 -11.43
CA ALA A 157 7.83 13.44 -12.74
C ALA A 157 8.72 13.93 -13.89
N TYR A 158 9.49 15.00 -13.69
CA TYR A 158 10.45 15.50 -14.67
C TYR A 158 11.58 14.49 -14.92
N HIS A 159 12.04 13.81 -13.87
CA HIS A 159 13.11 12.82 -13.99
C HIS A 159 12.64 11.46 -14.52
N LEU A 160 11.38 11.10 -14.28
CA LEU A 160 10.82 9.83 -14.75
C LEU A 160 10.33 9.98 -16.20
N GLN A 161 10.64 8.99 -17.03
CA GLN A 161 9.84 8.82 -18.25
C GLN A 161 8.43 8.36 -17.88
N PRO A 162 7.39 8.74 -18.66
CA PRO A 162 6.03 8.28 -18.41
C PRO A 162 5.99 6.75 -18.31
N THR A 163 5.84 6.25 -17.09
CA THR A 163 5.83 4.82 -16.78
C THR A 163 4.62 4.53 -15.91
N GLY A 164 3.62 3.88 -16.50
CA GLY A 164 2.39 3.53 -15.81
C GLY A 164 2.60 2.34 -14.90
N ILE A 165 2.21 2.42 -13.62
CA ILE A 165 2.32 1.28 -12.71
C ILE A 165 1.51 0.07 -13.19
N ASN A 166 0.43 0.31 -13.95
CA ASN A 166 -0.39 -0.71 -14.61
C ASN A 166 0.37 -1.54 -15.66
N GLU A 167 1.46 -1.01 -16.22
CA GLU A 167 2.32 -1.71 -17.18
C GLU A 167 3.41 -2.52 -16.47
N LEU A 168 3.81 -2.11 -15.26
CA LEU A 168 4.85 -2.76 -14.48
C LEU A 168 4.33 -3.92 -13.62
N LEU A 169 3.13 -3.78 -13.04
CA LEU A 169 2.52 -4.79 -12.18
C LEU A 169 2.40 -6.19 -12.83
N PRO A 170 2.11 -6.34 -14.14
CA PRO A 170 2.08 -7.65 -14.80
C PRO A 170 3.37 -8.47 -14.73
N TYR A 171 4.53 -7.83 -14.53
CA TYR A 171 5.81 -8.55 -14.38
C TYR A 171 5.97 -9.24 -13.02
N ILE A 172 5.06 -9.02 -12.07
CA ILE A 172 5.03 -9.72 -10.79
C ILE A 172 4.03 -10.87 -10.89
N LYS A 173 4.56 -12.09 -10.83
CA LYS A 173 3.77 -13.32 -10.91
C LYS A 173 3.15 -13.61 -9.54
N LEU A 174 1.82 -13.71 -9.52
CA LEU A 174 1.11 -14.25 -8.38
C LEU A 174 1.21 -15.77 -8.46
N VAL A 175 1.59 -16.40 -7.35
CA VAL A 175 1.87 -17.85 -7.24
C VAL A 175 1.30 -18.39 -5.94
N ASP A 176 1.47 -17.66 -4.84
CA ASP A 176 1.06 -18.11 -3.52
C ASP A 176 -0.42 -17.82 -3.26
N ARG A 177 -1.14 -18.75 -2.63
CA ARG A 177 -2.59 -18.67 -2.39
C ARG A 177 -3.04 -17.38 -1.71
N TRP A 178 -2.23 -16.88 -0.77
CA TRP A 178 -2.53 -15.67 0.02
C TRP A 178 -2.65 -14.42 -0.85
N GLN A 179 -2.04 -14.40 -2.04
CA GLN A 179 -2.07 -13.25 -2.95
C GLN A 179 -3.44 -13.04 -3.60
N TYR A 180 -4.23 -14.11 -3.72
CA TYR A 180 -5.50 -14.10 -4.45
C TYR A 180 -6.73 -13.91 -3.58
N THR A 181 -6.67 -14.36 -2.32
CA THR A 181 -7.87 -14.69 -1.57
C THR A 181 -8.06 -13.73 -0.41
N PRO A 182 -9.14 -12.93 -0.36
CA PRO A 182 -9.54 -12.25 0.87
C PRO A 182 -10.00 -13.28 1.92
N ASP A 183 -9.90 -12.95 3.21
CA ASP A 183 -10.41 -13.80 4.29
C ASP A 183 -11.94 -13.80 4.32
N ILE A 184 -12.53 -14.79 3.65
CA ILE A 184 -13.99 -14.92 3.46
C ILE A 184 -14.72 -15.13 4.79
N LYS A 185 -14.06 -15.63 5.85
CA LYS A 185 -14.73 -15.86 7.14
C LYS A 185 -15.20 -14.56 7.77
N GLN A 186 -14.31 -13.56 7.80
CA GLN A 186 -14.61 -12.26 8.40
C GLN A 186 -15.70 -11.50 7.62
N LEU A 187 -15.76 -11.70 6.30
CA LEU A 187 -16.81 -11.14 5.45
C LEU A 187 -18.19 -11.71 5.77
N LYS A 188 -18.30 -13.02 5.98
CA LYS A 188 -19.58 -13.68 6.32
C LYS A 188 -20.12 -13.21 7.66
N ASP A 189 -19.24 -12.90 8.61
CA ASP A 189 -19.64 -12.40 9.92
C ASP A 189 -20.26 -11.00 9.86
N LEU A 190 -19.85 -10.15 8.91
CA LEU A 190 -20.49 -8.83 8.70
C LEU A 190 -21.90 -8.93 8.13
N ASP A 191 -22.08 -9.82 7.15
CA ASP A 191 -23.36 -9.99 6.46
C ASP A 191 -24.43 -10.57 7.41
N ASN A 192 -24.03 -11.36 8.40
CA ASN A 192 -24.92 -11.92 9.42
C ASN A 192 -25.34 -10.92 10.51
N GLU A 193 -24.56 -9.86 10.76
CA GLU A 193 -24.90 -8.80 11.74
C GLU A 193 -25.79 -7.70 11.14
N SER A 194 -25.97 -7.71 9.82
CA SER A 194 -26.78 -6.73 9.07
C SER A 194 -28.21 -7.22 8.78
N ASN A 195 -28.55 -8.45 9.19
CA ASN A 195 -29.88 -9.07 9.14
C ASN A 195 -30.46 -9.22 10.55
#